data_AF-A0A658NKA9-F1
#
_entry.id   AF-A0A658NKA9-F1
#
_cell.length_a   1.000
_cell.length_b   1.000
_cell.length_c   1.000
_cell.angle_alpha   90.00
_cell.angle_beta   90.00
_cell.angle_gamma   90.00
#
_symmetry.space_group_name_H-M   'P 1'
#
loop_
_entity.id
_entity.type
_entity.pdbx_description
1 polymer ?
#
loop_
_entity_poly.entity_id
_entity_poly.type
_entity_poly.pdbx_seq_one_letter_code
_entity_poly.pdbx_strand_id
1 'polypeptide(L)'
;YAHKIPFLVKLNHNEMLTYPMIHDQTLFAAVEQAFELGAAAVGATVYYGSRESRRQILEVSAAFQRAHALGMVTVLWAYLRN
;
A
#
# COMPACT_ATOMS: atom_id res chain seq x y z
N TYR A 1 12.48 -20.86 1.96
CA TYR A 1 11.75 -20.41 3.16
C TYR A 1 10.60 -19.45 2.84
N ALA A 2 10.63 -18.72 1.72
CA ALA A 2 9.59 -17.77 1.30
C ALA A 2 8.15 -18.32 1.27
N HIS A 3 7.95 -19.61 0.95
CA HIS A 3 6.62 -20.25 0.97
C HIS A 3 6.30 -20.97 2.29
N LYS A 4 7.20 -20.94 3.28
CA LYS A 4 6.95 -21.52 4.61
C LYS A 4 6.33 -20.51 5.57
N ILE A 5 6.62 -19.22 5.38
CA ILE A 5 6.06 -18.13 6.19
C ILE A 5 5.39 -17.15 5.21
N PRO A 6 4.06 -17.05 5.21
CA PRO A 6 3.38 -16.08 4.36
C PRO A 6 3.78 -14.66 4.79
N PHE A 7 4.02 -13.79 3.82
CA PHE A 7 4.38 -12.40 4.08
C PHE A 7 3.49 -11.43 3.29
N LEU A 8 3.44 -10.20 3.78
CA LEU A 8 2.72 -9.08 3.18
C LEU A 8 3.72 -8.03 2.70
N VAL A 9 3.54 -7.54 1.47
CA VAL A 9 4.33 -6.41 0.94
C VAL A 9 3.59 -5.10 1.14
N LYS A 10 4.25 -4.12 1.75
CA LYS A 10 3.73 -2.76 1.91
C LYS A 10 4.03 -1.94 0.64
N LEU A 11 2.98 -1.56 -0.09
CA LEU A 11 3.11 -0.95 -1.42
C LEU A 11 3.49 0.52 -1.38
N ASN A 12 3.14 1.26 -0.33
CA ASN A 12 3.39 2.69 -0.22
C ASN A 12 3.93 3.11 1.15
N HIS A 13 4.52 4.29 1.22
CA HIS A 13 4.93 4.94 2.47
C HIS A 13 4.99 6.46 2.25
N ASN A 14 5.09 7.24 3.32
CA ASN A 14 5.39 8.66 3.25
C ASN A 14 6.81 8.93 3.74
N GLU A 15 7.38 10.05 3.33
CA GLU A 15 8.69 10.50 3.81
C GLU A 15 8.59 10.99 5.27
N MET A 16 8.85 10.09 6.22
CA MET A 16 8.74 10.39 7.65
C MET A 16 9.89 11.24 8.23
N LEU A 17 10.96 11.49 7.47
CA LEU A 17 12.14 12.25 7.92
C LEU A 17 12.22 13.65 7.29
N THR A 18 11.08 14.33 7.18
CA THR A 18 10.97 15.67 6.58
C THR A 18 10.25 16.66 7.51
N TYR A 19 10.66 17.94 7.47
CA TYR A 19 9.97 19.04 8.15
C TYR A 19 9.67 20.17 7.15
N PRO A 20 8.39 20.57 6.96
CA PRO A 20 7.20 20.03 7.62
C PRO A 20 6.89 18.59 7.19
N MET A 21 6.10 17.86 7.99
CA MET A 21 5.72 16.48 7.67
C MET A 21 4.96 16.40 6.35
N ILE A 22 5.35 15.46 5.49
CA ILE A 22 4.65 15.15 4.25
C ILE A 22 3.72 13.96 4.50
N HIS A 23 2.42 14.18 4.30
CA HIS A 23 1.39 13.15 4.41
C HIS A 23 1.22 12.31 3.14
N ASP A 24 1.84 12.75 2.05
CA ASP A 24 1.69 12.08 0.77
C ASP A 24 2.31 10.68 0.79
N GLN A 25 1.51 9.68 0.42
CA GLN A 25 1.90 8.29 0.35
C GLN A 25 2.31 7.97 -1.08
N THR A 26 3.59 7.70 -1.28
CA THR A 26 4.15 7.33 -2.58
C THR A 26 4.14 5.82 -2.72
N LEU A 27 3.68 5.31 -3.87
CA LEU A 27 3.82 3.90 -4.22
C LEU A 27 5.30 3.58 -4.52
N PHE A 28 5.86 2.60 -3.81
CA PHE A 28 7.23 2.12 -3.97
C PHE A 28 7.32 0.77 -4.68
N ALA A 29 6.21 0.03 -4.78
CA ALA A 29 6.18 -1.30 -5.37
C ALA A 29 4.90 -1.52 -6.17
N ALA A 30 5.02 -2.35 -7.22
CA ALA A 30 3.89 -2.85 -7.99
C ALA A 30 3.33 -4.14 -7.37
N VAL A 31 2.05 -4.41 -7.63
CA VAL A 31 1.38 -5.63 -7.14
C VAL A 31 1.99 -6.88 -7.77
N GLU A 32 2.34 -6.80 -9.06
CA GLU A 32 2.97 -7.88 -9.83
C GLU A 32 4.30 -8.29 -9.20
N GLN A 33 5.12 -7.32 -8.83
CA GLN A 33 6.40 -7.59 -8.17
C GLN A 33 6.20 -8.29 -6.83
N ALA A 34 5.20 -7.87 -6.03
CA ALA A 34 4.88 -8.55 -4.77
C ALA A 34 4.42 -9.99 -5.00
N PHE A 35 3.60 -10.23 -6.03
CA PHE A 35 3.14 -11.55 -6.41
C PHE A 35 4.28 -12.47 -6.87
N GLU A 36 5.17 -11.97 -7.73
CA GLU A 36 6.33 -12.70 -8.24
C GLU A 36 7.32 -13.09 -7.13
N LEU A 37 7.44 -12.26 -6.08
CA LEU A 37 8.21 -12.59 -4.88
C LEU A 37 7.57 -13.69 -4.01
N GLY A 38 6.33 -14.09 -4.31
CA GLY A 38 5.57 -15.08 -3.56
C GLY A 38 4.85 -14.52 -2.34
N ALA A 39 4.56 -13.21 -2.31
CA ALA A 39 3.78 -12.61 -1.23
C ALA A 39 2.36 -13.19 -1.19
N ALA A 40 1.85 -13.44 0.02
CA ALA A 40 0.47 -13.86 0.20
C ALA A 40 -0.51 -12.67 0.20
N ALA A 41 0.02 -11.47 0.45
CA ALA A 41 -0.76 -10.26 0.62
C ALA A 41 -0.01 -9.01 0.18
N VAL A 42 -0.78 -7.96 -0.11
CA VAL A 42 -0.28 -6.59 -0.25
C VAL A 42 -1.01 -5.67 0.73
N GLY A 43 -0.40 -4.55 1.06
CA GLY A 43 -1.07 -3.55 1.85
C GLY A 43 -0.60 -2.13 1.57
N ALA A 44 -1.45 -1.17 1.95
CA ALA A 44 -1.21 0.24 1.71
C ALA A 44 -1.73 1.09 2.88
N THR A 45 -1.21 2.31 2.99
CA THR A 45 -1.68 3.32 3.94
C THR A 45 -2.39 4.42 3.18
N VAL A 46 -3.50 4.89 3.74
CA VAL A 46 -4.13 6.16 3.35
C VAL A 46 -4.26 7.01 4.60
N TYR A 47 -3.83 8.26 4.48
CA TYR A 47 -4.02 9.29 5.50
C TYR A 47 -5.26 10.09 5.17
N TYR A 48 -6.41 9.64 5.68
CA TYR A 48 -7.72 10.24 5.47
C TYR A 48 -7.79 11.63 6.09
N GLY A 49 -8.28 12.61 5.31
CA GLY A 49 -8.31 14.02 5.70
C GLY A 49 -7.15 14.84 5.13
N SER A 50 -6.06 14.20 4.71
CA SER A 50 -4.96 14.91 4.05
C SER A 50 -5.36 15.36 2.65
N ARG A 51 -4.74 16.43 2.17
CA ARG A 51 -4.99 17.00 0.83
C ARG A 51 -4.91 15.96 -0.30
N GLU A 52 -3.95 15.04 -0.20
CA GLU A 52 -3.68 14.03 -1.22
C GLU A 52 -4.51 12.74 -1.05
N SER A 53 -5.30 12.63 0.03
CA SER A 53 -6.03 11.40 0.38
C SER A 53 -6.95 10.89 -0.73
N ARG A 54 -7.61 11.78 -1.49
CA ARG A 54 -8.48 11.38 -2.61
C ARG A 54 -7.70 10.68 -3.72
N ARG A 55 -6.49 11.15 -4.03
CA ARG A 55 -5.61 10.53 -5.03
C ARG A 55 -5.15 9.15 -4.55
N GLN A 56 -4.69 9.07 -3.30
CA GLN A 56 -4.24 7.83 -2.67
C GLN A 56 -5.36 6.77 -2.62
N ILE A 57 -6.61 7.16 -2.36
CA ILE A 57 -7.76 6.24 -2.39
C ILE A 57 -7.92 5.59 -3.76
N LEU A 58 -7.81 6.36 -4.84
CA LEU A 58 -7.93 5.84 -6.21
C LEU A 58 -6.76 4.93 -6.57
N GLU A 59 -5.53 5.34 -6.26
CA GLU A 59 -4.31 4.54 -6.46
C GLU A 59 -4.38 3.20 -5.73
N VAL A 60 -4.76 3.22 -4.45
CA VAL A 60 -4.88 2.01 -3.62
C VAL A 60 -6.04 1.13 -4.09
N SER A 61 -7.16 1.72 -4.54
CA SER A 61 -8.28 0.96 -5.10
C SER A 61 -7.86 0.19 -6.36
N ALA A 62 -7.13 0.83 -7.27
CA ALA A 62 -6.61 0.17 -8.47
C ALA A 62 -5.61 -0.96 -8.12
N ALA A 63 -4.70 -0.71 -7.17
CA ALA A 63 -3.77 -1.73 -6.71
C ALA A 63 -4.50 -2.92 -6.04
N PHE A 64 -5.52 -2.67 -5.22
CA PHE A 64 -6.26 -3.73 -4.55
C PHE A 64 -7.11 -4.55 -5.52
N GLN A 65 -7.74 -3.91 -6.50
CA GLN A 65 -8.42 -4.62 -7.57
C GLN A 65 -7.46 -5.56 -8.31
N ARG A 66 -6.23 -5.10 -8.60
CA ARG A 66 -5.22 -5.95 -9.25
C ARG A 66 -4.77 -7.10 -8.36
N ALA A 67 -4.57 -6.85 -7.06
CA ALA A 67 -4.20 -7.88 -6.08
C ALA A 67 -5.28 -8.96 -5.96
N HIS A 68 -6.56 -8.57 -5.95
CA HIS A 68 -7.69 -9.52 -5.96
C HIS A 68 -7.73 -10.36 -7.22
N ALA A 69 -7.43 -9.77 -8.40
CA ALA A 69 -7.34 -10.53 -9.65
C ALA A 69 -6.23 -11.59 -9.65
N LEU A 70 -5.22 -11.43 -8.79
CA LEU A 70 -4.14 -12.40 -8.57
C LEU A 70 -4.38 -13.34 -7.36
N GLY A 71 -5.53 -13.21 -6.68
CA GLY A 71 -5.88 -14.03 -5.52
C GLY A 71 -5.15 -13.66 -4.23
N MET A 72 -4.59 -12.45 -4.14
CA MET A 72 -3.85 -11.97 -2.97
C MET A 72 -4.79 -11.33 -1.93
N VAL A 73 -4.42 -11.45 -0.64
CA VAL A 73 -5.09 -10.70 0.44
C VAL A 73 -4.67 -9.22 0.39
N THR A 74 -5.58 -8.31 0.71
CA THR A 74 -5.33 -6.87 0.74
C THR A 74 -5.56 -6.28 2.13
N VAL A 75 -4.63 -5.48 2.64
CA VAL A 75 -4.74 -4.81 3.95
C VAL A 75 -4.59 -3.30 3.81
N LEU A 76 -5.60 -2.53 4.25
CA LEU A 76 -5.56 -1.07 4.28
C LEU A 76 -5.33 -0.57 5.70
N TRP A 77 -4.29 0.25 5.87
CA TRP A 77 -4.14 1.11 7.03
C TRP A 77 -4.84 2.45 6.77
N ALA A 78 -5.94 2.68 7.48
CA ALA A 78 -6.78 3.86 7.36
C ALA A 78 -6.61 4.75 8.60
N TYR A 79 -5.75 5.76 8.50
CA TYR A 79 -5.49 6.69 9.60
C TYR A 79 -6.02 8.08 9.28
N LEU A 80 -6.65 8.74 10.26
CA LEU A 80 -7.02 10.15 10.15
C LEU A 80 -5.76 11.02 10.31
N ARG A 81 -5.51 11.92 9.36
CA ARG A 81 -4.48 12.96 9.40
C ARG A 81 -4.98 14.17 8.61
N ASN A 82 -4.88 15.36 9.17
CA ASN A 82 -5.45 16.59 8.65
C ASN A 82 -4.48 17.75 8.90
#